data_AF-A0A4Q3VM65-F1
#
_entry.id   AF-A0A4Q3VM65-F1
#
_cell.length_a   1.000
_cell.length_b   1.000
_cell.length_c   1.000
_cell.angle_alpha   90.00
_cell.angle_beta   90.00
_cell.angle_gamma   90.00
#
_symmetry.space_group_name_H-M   'P 1'
#
loop_
_entity.id
_entity.type
_entity.pdbx_description
1 polymer ?
#
loop_
_entity_poly.entity_id
_entity_poly.type
_entity_poly.pdbx_seq_one_letter_code
_entity_poly.pdbx_strand_id
1 'polypeptide(L)' 'MKVKVQKLDGKASGDIELNDDVFGLEPRADILHRVIT' A
#
# COMPACT_ATOMS: atom_id res chain seq x y z
N MET A 1 5.02 6.60 1.06
CA MET A 1 4.36 6.39 2.39
C MET A 1 5.08 5.33 3.24
N LYS A 2 5.07 5.42 4.58
CA LYS A 2 5.87 4.54 5.48
C LYS A 2 5.02 3.47 6.19
N VAL A 3 5.37 2.19 6.05
CA VAL A 3 4.61 1.05 6.60
C VAL A 3 5.48 0.21 7.53
N LYS A 4 4.91 -0.23 8.66
CA LYS A 4 5.59 -1.12 9.61
C LYS A 4 5.55 -2.55 9.10
N VAL A 5 6.71 -3.18 8.99
CA VAL A 5 6.82 -4.58 8.61
C VAL A 5 6.59 -5.44 9.87
N GLN A 6 5.55 -6.26 9.85
CA GLN A 6 5.29 -7.25 10.90
C GLN A 6 5.89 -8.60 10.51
N LYS A 7 6.61 -9.24 11.43
CA LYS A 7 7.09 -10.62 11.28
C LYS A 7 6.04 -11.60 11.82
N LEU A 8 6.13 -12.86 11.40
CA LEU A 8 5.23 -13.94 11.81
C LEU A 8 5.26 -14.21 13.33
N ASP A 9 6.31 -13.76 14.02
CA ASP A 9 6.46 -13.83 15.49
C ASP A 9 5.84 -12.63 16.22
N GLY A 10 5.09 -11.78 15.50
CA GLY A 10 4.42 -10.60 16.04
C GLY A 10 5.35 -9.45 16.40
N LYS A 11 6.65 -9.53 16.08
CA LYS A 11 7.61 -8.45 16.33
C LYS A 11 7.72 -7.53 15.12
N ALA A 12 7.90 -6.24 15.40
CA ALA A 12 8.20 -5.25 14.37
C ALA A 12 9.58 -5.56 13.76
N SER A 13 9.64 -5.74 12.44
CA SER A 13 10.88 -5.97 11.71
C SER A 13 11.65 -4.69 11.38
N GLY A 14 10.94 -3.56 11.33
CA GLY A 14 11.44 -2.32 10.79
C GLY A 14 10.36 -1.61 9.97
N ASP A 15 10.74 -0.47 9.39
CA ASP A 15 9.86 0.32 8.55
C ASP A 15 10.28 0.21 7.09
N ILE A 16 9.31 0.10 6.18
CA ILE A 16 9.52 0.17 4.73
C ILE A 16 8.91 1.45 4.18
N GLU A 17 9.63 2.07 3.24
CA GLU A 17 9.17 3.23 2.49
C GLU A 17 8.61 2.77 1.14
N LEU A 18 7.31 3.01 0.94
CA LEU A 18 6.59 2.69 -0.29
C LEU A 18 6.61 3.90 -1.23
N ASN A 19 6.75 3.63 -2.52
CA ASN A 19 6.77 4.66 -3.57
C ASN A 19 5.40 5.34 -3.73
N ASP A 20 5.38 6.66 -3.67
CA ASP A 20 4.17 7.48 -3.80
C ASP A 20 3.58 7.47 -5.22
N ASP A 21 4.39 7.23 -6.26
CA ASP A 21 3.92 7.09 -7.64
C ASP A 21 3.00 5.87 -7.84
N VAL A 22 3.03 4.92 -6.90
CA VAL A 22 2.21 3.70 -6.94
C VAL A 22 1.13 3.72 -5.87
N PHE A 23 1.47 4.15 -4.65
CA PHE A 23 0.58 4.04 -3.48
C PHE A 23 0.03 5.38 -2.98
N GLY A 24 0.51 6.51 -3.49
CA GLY A 24 0.08 7.86 -3.13
C GLY A 24 -0.90 8.48 -4.13
N LEU A 25 -1.36 7.72 -5.12
CA LEU A 25 -2.28 8.21 -6.15
C LEU A 25 -3.71 8.31 -5.62
N GLU A 26 -4.40 9.40 -5.97
CA GLU A 26 -5.83 9.57 -5.71
C GLU A 26 -6.66 8.48 -6.42
N PRO A 27 -7.45 7.67 -5.68
CA PRO A 27 -8.22 6.59 -6.26
C PRO A 27 -9.22 7.10 -7.31
N ARG A 28 -9.05 6.63 -8.55
CA ARG A 28 -9.94 6.94 -9.67
C ARG A 28 -11.08 5.92 -9.78
N ALA A 29 -12.23 6.28 -9.23
CA ALA A 29 -13.41 5.41 -9.19
C ALA A 29 -13.91 4.93 -10.57
N ASP A 30 -13.72 5.74 -11.62
CA ASP A 30 -14.07 5.39 -13.00
C ASP A 30 -13.21 4.24 -13.54
N ILE A 31 -11.91 4.26 -13.24
CA ILE A 31 -10.97 3.21 -13.64
C ILE A 31 -11.17 1.97 -12.77
N LEU A 32 -11.35 2.14 -11.46
CA LEU A 32 -11.53 1.02 -10.53
C LEU A 32 -12.78 0.20 -10.85
N HIS A 33 -13.93 0.84 -11.10
CA HIS A 33 -15.16 0.13 -11.47
C HIS A 33 -15.09 -0.57 -12.83
N ARG A 34 -14.22 -0.12 -13.75
CA ARG A 34 -14.02 -0.81 -15.04
C ARG A 34 -13.19 -2.10 -14.90
N VAL A 35 -12.32 -2.17 -13.90
CA VAL A 35 -11.44 -3.32 -13.64
C VAL A 35 -12.08 -4.31 -12.67
N ILE A 36 -12.99 -3.83 -11.82
CA ILE A 36 -13.84 -4.66 -10.95
C ILE A 36 -15.06 -5.11 -11.78
N THR A 37 -14.93 -6.22 -12.49
CA THR A 37 -16.05 -6.95 -13.10
C THR A 37 -16.08 -8.37 -12.56
#